data_AF-A0A540WLN2-F1
#
_entry.id   AF-A0A540WLN2-F1
#
_cell.length_a   1.000
_cell.length_b   1.000
_cell.length_c   1.000
_cell.angle_alpha   90.00
_cell.angle_beta   90.00
_cell.angle_gamma   90.00
#
_symmetry.space_group_name_H-M   'P 1'
#
loop_
_entity.id
_entity.type
_entity.pdbx_description
1 polymer ?
#
loop_
_entity_poly.entity_id
_entity_poly.type
_entity_poly.pdbx_seq_one_letter_code
_entity_poly.pdbx_strand_id
1 'polypeptide(L)'
;MDRDIKSGTISLPHAAYILSTVPLVALEDAARRTGHRHLRDALDDDAYQEALYVALSFHPELEATLNRGAIQYWLRLAWEDGGKDTRTVNGTLAAQLRTMELHGYRTDDLRLPHRGLHLVVPPEAGLELSDSKRVKWTATDLLVVEESEPHLWRLCLEALTSEGRAAHVLTMHLPPGMSLETAVAQHEAKAAPNFDWRPLWTWALGAVLSLTPPASRA
;
A
#
# COMPACT_ATOMS: atom_id res chain seq x y z
N MET A 1 -8.52 30.82 -7.32
CA MET A 1 -7.16 30.28 -7.51
C MET A 1 -6.36 31.06 -8.54
N ASP A 2 -6.71 31.03 -9.82
CA ASP A 2 -5.96 31.74 -10.87
C ASP A 2 -5.91 33.28 -10.66
N ARG A 3 -7.02 33.84 -10.16
CA ARG A 3 -7.14 35.24 -9.74
C ARG A 3 -6.29 35.58 -8.51
N ASP A 4 -6.15 34.63 -7.58
CA ASP A 4 -5.43 34.80 -6.30
C ASP A 4 -3.90 34.63 -6.47
N ILE A 5 -3.49 33.79 -7.43
CA ILE A 5 -2.10 33.69 -7.90
C ILE A 5 -1.73 34.99 -8.63
N LYS A 6 -2.57 35.45 -9.55
CA LYS A 6 -2.35 36.70 -10.30
C LYS A 6 -2.37 37.94 -9.41
N SER A 7 -3.08 37.93 -8.28
CA SER A 7 -3.06 39.00 -7.29
C SER A 7 -1.95 38.87 -6.23
N GLY A 8 -1.13 37.81 -6.29
CA GLY A 8 -0.04 37.55 -5.34
C GLY A 8 -0.51 37.16 -3.93
N THR A 9 -1.78 36.81 -3.77
CA THR A 9 -2.39 36.43 -2.49
C THR A 9 -1.95 35.02 -2.06
N ILE A 10 -1.66 34.15 -3.02
CA ILE A 10 -1.04 32.84 -2.78
C ILE A 10 0.14 32.66 -3.72
N SER A 11 1.23 32.06 -3.22
CA SER A 11 2.38 31.73 -4.07
C SER A 11 2.05 30.52 -4.96
N LEU A 12 2.70 30.42 -6.12
CA LEU A 12 2.54 29.28 -7.03
C LEU A 12 2.80 27.92 -6.33
N PRO A 13 3.85 27.77 -5.49
CA PRO A 13 4.06 26.52 -4.74
C PRO A 13 2.95 26.21 -3.74
N HIS A 14 2.39 27.24 -3.09
CA HIS A 14 1.27 27.07 -2.16
C HIS A 14 0.00 26.65 -2.92
N ALA A 15 -0.23 27.23 -4.09
CA ALA A 15 -1.33 26.85 -4.97
C ALA A 15 -1.20 25.37 -5.43
N ALA A 16 -0.01 24.96 -5.87
CA ALA A 16 0.25 23.57 -6.24
C ALA A 16 0.06 22.59 -5.07
N TYR A 17 0.46 22.97 -3.85
CA TYR A 17 0.22 22.20 -2.63
C TYR A 17 -1.27 22.05 -2.31
N ILE A 18 -2.05 23.12 -2.44
CA ILE A 18 -3.51 23.05 -2.23
C ILE A 18 -4.14 22.12 -3.27
N LEU A 19 -3.79 22.28 -4.56
CA LEU A 19 -4.35 21.45 -5.65
C LEU A 19 -4.00 19.98 -5.50
N SER A 20 -2.85 19.63 -4.92
CA SER A 20 -2.51 18.24 -4.64
C SER A 20 -3.21 17.67 -3.41
N THR A 21 -3.71 18.52 -2.51
CA THR A 21 -4.39 18.10 -1.27
C THR A 21 -5.90 17.91 -1.45
N VAL A 22 -6.55 18.72 -2.30
CA VAL A 22 -8.01 18.67 -2.50
C VAL A 22 -8.51 17.28 -2.93
N PRO A 23 -7.88 16.58 -3.91
CA PRO A 23 -8.28 15.22 -4.26
C PRO A 23 -8.18 14.25 -3.08
N LEU A 24 -7.17 14.41 -2.21
CA LEU A 24 -7.01 13.53 -1.05
C LEU A 24 -8.12 13.73 -0.02
N VAL A 25 -8.61 14.95 0.18
CA VAL A 25 -9.75 15.22 1.07
C VAL A 25 -11.03 14.58 0.52
N ALA A 26 -11.27 14.69 -0.80
CA ALA A 26 -12.42 14.03 -1.44
C ALA A 26 -12.33 12.50 -1.34
N LEU A 27 -11.12 11.94 -1.52
CA LEU A 27 -10.85 10.53 -1.33
C LEU A 27 -11.16 10.06 0.09
N GLU A 28 -10.76 10.83 1.11
CA GLU A 28 -11.01 10.50 2.52
C GLU A 28 -12.51 10.44 2.82
N ASP A 29 -13.29 11.40 2.31
CA ASP A 29 -14.75 11.38 2.46
C ASP A 29 -15.37 10.16 1.76
N ALA A 30 -15.00 9.89 0.51
CA ALA A 30 -15.47 8.73 -0.23
C ALA A 30 -15.11 7.39 0.46
N ALA A 31 -13.89 7.29 0.98
CA ALA A 31 -13.41 6.12 1.70
C ALA A 31 -14.21 5.87 2.99
N ARG A 32 -14.54 6.95 3.73
CA ARG A 32 -15.42 6.87 4.91
C ARG A 32 -16.84 6.45 4.55
N ARG A 33 -17.43 7.03 3.49
CA ARG A 33 -18.79 6.67 3.03
C ARG A 33 -18.89 5.21 2.58
N THR A 34 -17.83 4.67 1.97
CA THR A 34 -17.78 3.29 1.50
C THR A 34 -17.28 2.31 2.57
N GLY A 35 -16.87 2.80 3.75
CA GLY A 35 -16.36 1.99 4.85
C GLY A 35 -15.05 1.25 4.51
N HIS A 36 -14.23 1.86 3.65
CA HIS A 36 -12.94 1.33 3.20
C HIS A 36 -13.01 -0.09 2.60
N ARG A 37 -14.14 -0.47 1.99
CA ARG A 37 -14.35 -1.83 1.45
C ARG A 37 -13.46 -2.12 0.25
N HIS A 38 -13.48 -1.21 -0.73
CA HIS A 38 -12.67 -1.28 -1.93
C HIS A 38 -12.02 0.07 -2.20
N LEU A 39 -10.76 0.05 -2.61
CA LEU A 39 -10.05 1.24 -3.08
C LEU A 39 -10.76 1.84 -4.28
N ARG A 40 -11.26 0.99 -5.17
CA ARG A 40 -11.90 1.42 -6.41
C ARG A 40 -13.14 2.27 -6.15
N ASP A 41 -13.93 1.97 -5.12
CA ASP A 41 -15.12 2.77 -4.80
C ASP A 41 -14.76 4.21 -4.42
N ALA A 42 -13.61 4.41 -3.75
CA ALA A 42 -13.12 5.73 -3.40
C ALA A 42 -12.47 6.44 -4.59
N LEU A 43 -11.76 5.68 -5.44
CA LEU A 43 -11.15 6.23 -6.65
C LEU A 43 -12.18 6.54 -7.74
N ASP A 44 -13.29 5.82 -7.84
CA ASP A 44 -14.32 6.05 -8.86
C ASP A 44 -15.41 7.04 -8.36
N ASP A 45 -15.26 7.61 -7.14
CA ASP A 45 -16.21 8.59 -6.59
C ASP A 45 -16.19 9.91 -7.39
N ASP A 46 -17.38 10.44 -7.67
CA ASP A 46 -17.56 11.63 -8.50
C ASP A 46 -16.80 12.85 -7.95
N ALA A 47 -16.82 13.06 -6.63
CA ALA A 47 -16.16 14.22 -6.02
C ALA A 47 -14.63 14.08 -6.07
N TYR A 48 -14.13 12.86 -5.90
CA TYR A 48 -12.70 12.57 -6.08
C TYR A 48 -12.28 12.78 -7.55
N GLN A 49 -13.04 12.26 -8.50
CA GLN A 49 -12.75 12.38 -9.93
C GLN A 49 -12.80 13.84 -10.41
N GLU A 50 -13.77 14.63 -9.95
CA GLU A 50 -13.84 16.06 -10.25
C GLU A 50 -12.65 16.83 -9.67
N ALA A 51 -12.29 16.58 -8.41
CA ALA A 51 -11.13 17.18 -7.77
C ALA A 51 -9.82 16.82 -8.50
N LEU A 52 -9.67 15.54 -8.88
CA LEU A 52 -8.52 15.06 -9.63
C LEU A 52 -8.45 15.73 -11.02
N TYR A 53 -9.57 15.81 -11.74
CA TYR A 53 -9.65 16.48 -13.04
C TYR A 53 -9.23 17.94 -12.95
N VAL A 54 -9.70 18.67 -11.94
CA VAL A 54 -9.30 20.07 -11.71
C VAL A 54 -7.79 20.15 -11.46
N ALA A 55 -7.25 19.33 -10.55
CA ALA A 55 -5.81 19.33 -10.26
C ALA A 55 -4.96 19.06 -11.51
N LEU A 56 -5.35 18.07 -12.32
CA LEU A 56 -4.63 17.69 -13.54
C LEU A 56 -4.82 18.68 -14.70
N SER A 57 -5.91 19.44 -14.71
CA SER A 57 -6.09 20.53 -15.69
C SER A 57 -5.06 21.65 -15.50
N PHE A 58 -4.60 21.87 -14.27
CA PHE A 58 -3.54 22.84 -13.96
C PHE A 58 -2.14 22.22 -13.96
N HIS A 59 -2.03 20.94 -13.58
CA HIS A 59 -0.76 20.24 -13.38
C HIS A 59 -0.82 18.78 -13.88
N PRO A 60 -0.89 18.55 -15.21
CA PRO A 60 -1.03 17.21 -15.77
C PRO A 60 0.17 16.31 -15.44
N GLU A 61 1.36 16.88 -15.22
CA GLU A 61 2.56 16.16 -14.81
C GLU A 61 2.44 15.44 -13.45
N LEU A 62 1.44 15.81 -12.64
CA LEU A 62 1.23 15.24 -11.31
C LEU A 62 0.41 13.94 -11.31
N GLU A 63 -0.14 13.50 -12.45
CA GLU A 63 -1.05 12.33 -12.52
C GLU A 63 -0.49 11.10 -11.81
N ALA A 64 0.74 10.70 -12.15
CA ALA A 64 1.36 9.52 -11.55
C ALA A 64 1.59 9.68 -10.03
N THR A 65 1.90 10.89 -9.58
CA THR A 65 2.14 11.21 -8.16
C THR A 65 0.83 11.24 -7.38
N LEU A 66 -0.21 11.87 -7.91
CA LEU A 66 -1.54 11.94 -7.29
C LEU A 66 -2.18 10.56 -7.20
N ASN A 67 -2.13 9.78 -8.28
CA ASN A 67 -2.65 8.41 -8.28
C ASN A 67 -1.92 7.55 -7.24
N ARG A 68 -0.58 7.61 -7.19
CA ARG A 68 0.19 6.87 -6.18
C ARG A 68 -0.14 7.34 -4.75
N GLY A 69 -0.19 8.65 -4.54
CA GLY A 69 -0.50 9.26 -3.25
C GLY A 69 -1.91 8.94 -2.75
N ALA A 70 -2.90 8.91 -3.64
CA ALA A 70 -4.26 8.51 -3.33
C ALA A 70 -4.32 7.06 -2.84
N ILE A 71 -3.67 6.13 -3.54
CA ILE A 71 -3.63 4.72 -3.14
C ILE A 71 -2.97 4.57 -1.75
N GLN A 72 -1.81 5.21 -1.54
CA GLN A 72 -1.11 5.19 -0.25
C GLN A 72 -1.98 5.77 0.86
N TYR A 73 -2.65 6.89 0.58
CA TYR A 73 -3.48 7.54 1.57
C TYR A 73 -4.71 6.71 1.93
N TRP A 74 -5.38 6.11 0.96
CA TRP A 74 -6.49 5.19 1.20
C TRP A 74 -6.06 4.00 2.07
N LEU A 75 -4.88 3.41 1.80
CA LEU A 75 -4.34 2.32 2.62
C LEU A 75 -4.12 2.76 4.07
N ARG A 76 -3.55 3.95 4.27
CA ARG A 76 -3.38 4.53 5.61
C ARG A 76 -4.73 4.71 6.29
N LEU A 77 -5.72 5.30 5.62
CA LEU A 77 -7.07 5.48 6.18
C LEU A 77 -7.72 4.14 6.58
N ALA A 78 -7.61 3.12 5.73
CA ALA A 78 -8.15 1.79 6.01
C ALA A 78 -7.47 1.11 7.21
N TRP A 79 -6.15 1.27 7.38
CA TRP A 79 -5.42 0.82 8.55
C TRP A 79 -5.81 1.60 9.82
N GLU A 80 -5.99 2.91 9.70
CA GLU A 80 -6.40 3.76 10.81
C GLU A 80 -7.80 3.42 11.32
N ASP A 81 -8.75 3.21 10.41
CA ASP A 81 -10.10 2.75 10.69
C ASP A 81 -10.10 1.32 11.29
N GLY A 82 -9.17 0.48 10.82
CA GLY A 82 -8.92 -0.87 11.34
C GLY A 82 -8.19 -0.93 12.69
N GLY A 83 -8.16 0.15 13.48
CA GLY A 83 -7.65 0.14 14.85
C GLY A 83 -6.13 0.33 15.00
N LYS A 84 -5.41 0.66 13.92
CA LYS A 84 -3.99 1.03 13.95
C LYS A 84 -3.04 -0.05 14.48
N ASP A 85 -3.35 -1.34 14.28
CA ASP A 85 -2.46 -2.43 14.72
C ASP A 85 -1.10 -2.27 14.01
N THR A 86 -0.07 -2.04 14.82
CA THR A 86 1.32 -1.86 14.41
C THR A 86 2.18 -2.85 15.16
N ARG A 87 3.01 -3.59 14.44
CA ARG A 87 3.91 -4.58 15.02
C ARG A 87 5.33 -4.39 14.54
N THR A 88 6.27 -4.51 15.45
CA THR A 88 7.69 -4.51 15.11
C THR A 88 8.15 -5.93 14.79
N VAL A 89 8.70 -6.11 13.59
CA VAL A 89 9.36 -7.36 13.20
C VAL A 89 10.84 -7.23 13.58
N ASN A 90 11.24 -7.88 14.68
CA ASN A 90 12.64 -7.85 15.11
C ASN A 90 13.56 -8.54 14.08
N GLY A 91 14.88 -8.28 14.17
CA GLY A 91 15.86 -8.81 13.21
C GLY A 91 15.90 -10.34 13.13
N THR A 92 15.68 -11.04 14.24
CA THR A 92 15.64 -12.51 14.28
C THR A 92 14.46 -13.07 13.49
N LEU A 93 13.26 -12.54 13.71
CA LEU A 93 12.07 -12.93 12.96
C LEU A 93 12.22 -12.55 11.48
N ALA A 94 12.66 -11.33 11.18
CA ALA A 94 12.90 -10.90 9.80
C ALA A 94 13.90 -11.81 9.05
N ALA A 95 14.91 -12.35 9.74
CA ALA A 95 15.83 -13.34 9.18
C ALA A 95 15.15 -14.70 8.92
N GLN A 96 14.36 -15.20 9.87
CA GLN A 96 13.60 -16.45 9.72
C GLN A 96 12.61 -16.38 8.56
N LEU A 97 11.94 -15.24 8.38
CA LEU A 97 10.97 -15.02 7.32
C LEU A 97 11.58 -15.09 5.91
N ARG A 98 12.88 -14.79 5.75
CA ARG A 98 13.58 -14.92 4.45
C ARG A 98 13.71 -16.37 3.98
N THR A 99 13.68 -17.32 4.90
CA THR A 99 13.80 -18.76 4.62
C THR A 99 12.48 -19.49 4.88
N MET A 100 11.38 -18.77 5.07
CA MET A 100 10.10 -19.37 5.38
C MET A 100 9.51 -20.05 4.14
N GLU A 101 8.99 -21.26 4.33
CA GLU A 101 8.23 -21.98 3.32
C GLU A 101 6.73 -21.80 3.60
N LEU A 102 5.96 -21.53 2.54
CA LEU A 102 4.50 -21.38 2.62
C LEU A 102 3.77 -22.72 2.46
N HIS A 103 4.50 -23.83 2.52
CA HIS A 103 3.94 -25.14 2.24
C HIS A 103 2.85 -25.54 3.25
N GLY A 104 1.74 -26.04 2.73
CA GLY A 104 0.59 -26.43 3.54
C GLY A 104 -0.22 -25.27 4.13
N TYR A 105 0.10 -24.01 3.80
CA TYR A 105 -0.74 -22.86 4.11
C TYR A 105 -1.67 -22.52 2.94
N ARG A 106 -2.87 -22.03 3.27
CA ARG A 106 -3.89 -21.58 2.34
C ARG A 106 -4.16 -20.10 2.55
N THR A 107 -4.79 -19.47 1.56
CA THR A 107 -5.29 -18.09 1.67
C THR A 107 -6.18 -17.88 2.89
N ASP A 108 -6.97 -18.90 3.25
CA ASP A 108 -7.82 -18.87 4.44
C ASP A 108 -7.05 -18.93 5.76
N ASP A 109 -5.75 -19.22 5.78
CA ASP A 109 -4.95 -19.19 7.02
C ASP A 109 -4.47 -17.76 7.35
N LEU A 110 -4.53 -16.85 6.39
CA LEU A 110 -4.15 -15.46 6.56
C LEU A 110 -5.23 -14.71 7.32
N ARG A 111 -4.84 -14.07 8.43
CA ARG A 111 -5.75 -13.26 9.26
C ARG A 111 -5.09 -11.94 9.59
N LEU A 112 -5.65 -10.84 9.11
CA LEU A 112 -5.29 -9.54 9.66
C LEU A 112 -6.07 -9.33 10.97
N PRO A 113 -5.49 -8.62 11.96
CA PRO A 113 -6.18 -8.32 13.23
C PRO A 113 -7.53 -7.64 13.03
N HIS A 114 -7.61 -6.77 12.01
CA HIS A 114 -8.80 -6.13 11.50
C HIS A 114 -8.69 -6.05 9.96
N ARG A 115 -8.88 -4.87 9.36
CA ARG A 115 -8.72 -4.64 7.93
C ARG A 115 -7.25 -4.43 7.52
N GLY A 116 -6.40 -4.00 8.45
CA GLY A 116 -5.02 -3.67 8.14
C GLY A 116 -4.03 -4.02 9.25
N LEU A 117 -2.77 -4.18 8.85
CA LEU A 117 -1.64 -4.42 9.72
C LEU A 117 -0.45 -3.60 9.23
N HIS A 118 0.13 -2.82 10.12
CA HIS A 118 1.38 -2.11 9.87
C HIS A 118 2.55 -2.87 10.50
N LEU A 119 3.57 -3.15 9.71
CA LEU A 119 4.79 -3.83 10.12
C LEU A 119 5.96 -2.87 10.02
N VAL A 120 6.67 -2.68 11.14
CA VAL A 120 7.90 -1.88 11.19
C VAL A 120 9.08 -2.85 11.31
N VAL A 121 10.02 -2.73 10.40
CA VAL A 121 11.22 -3.57 10.30
C VAL A 121 12.44 -2.67 10.51
N PRO A 122 13.39 -3.07 11.36
CA PRO A 122 14.59 -2.27 11.54
C PRO A 122 15.42 -2.24 10.24
N PRO A 123 16.14 -1.14 9.95
CA PRO A 123 16.81 -0.95 8.66
C PRO A 123 17.76 -2.08 8.26
N GLU A 124 18.49 -2.66 9.21
CA GLU A 124 19.40 -3.78 8.98
C GLU A 124 18.70 -5.09 8.58
N ALA A 125 17.40 -5.17 8.83
CA ALA A 125 16.58 -6.35 8.52
C ALA A 125 15.48 -6.08 7.49
N GLY A 126 15.42 -4.86 6.95
CA GLY A 126 14.43 -4.48 5.94
C GLY A 126 14.57 -5.25 4.62
N LEU A 127 13.60 -5.03 3.74
CA LEU A 127 13.52 -5.72 2.46
C LEU A 127 14.14 -4.87 1.36
N GLU A 128 15.22 -5.36 0.75
CA GLU A 128 15.84 -4.70 -0.40
C GLU A 128 14.90 -4.80 -1.61
N LEU A 129 14.54 -3.66 -2.16
CA LEU A 129 13.75 -3.51 -3.37
C LEU A 129 14.54 -2.68 -4.38
N SER A 130 14.36 -2.98 -5.65
CA SER A 130 14.92 -2.17 -6.73
C SER A 130 13.79 -1.41 -7.40
N ASP A 131 13.97 -0.10 -7.59
CA ASP A 131 13.05 0.69 -8.40
C ASP A 131 13.25 0.43 -9.91
N SER A 132 12.46 1.12 -10.75
CA SER A 132 12.56 1.02 -12.22
C SER A 132 13.90 1.49 -12.80
N LYS A 133 14.71 2.21 -12.01
CA LYS A 133 16.06 2.67 -12.34
C LYS A 133 17.15 1.77 -11.74
N ARG A 134 16.77 0.64 -11.12
CA ARG A 134 17.64 -0.30 -10.38
C ARG A 134 18.32 0.31 -9.15
N VAL A 135 17.80 1.44 -8.65
CA VAL A 135 18.23 1.98 -7.37
C VAL A 135 17.69 1.06 -6.29
N LYS A 136 18.59 0.54 -5.46
CA LYS A 136 18.23 -0.26 -4.31
C LYS A 136 17.80 0.62 -3.16
N TRP A 137 16.69 0.28 -2.53
CA TRP A 137 16.20 0.91 -1.32
C TRP A 137 15.66 -0.17 -0.38
N THR A 138 15.69 0.11 0.92
CA THR A 138 15.33 -0.87 1.96
C THR A 138 13.97 -0.50 2.54
N ALA A 139 12.95 -1.30 2.26
CA ALA A 139 11.63 -1.13 2.87
C ALA A 139 11.70 -1.46 4.37
N THR A 140 11.31 -0.48 5.18
CA THR A 140 11.29 -0.56 6.64
C THR A 140 9.88 -0.47 7.20
N ASP A 141 8.95 0.10 6.44
CA ASP A 141 7.54 0.19 6.81
C ASP A 141 6.72 -0.57 5.77
N LEU A 142 5.93 -1.54 6.22
CA LEU A 142 5.06 -2.34 5.37
C LEU A 142 3.64 -2.23 5.89
N LEU A 143 2.73 -1.75 5.05
CA LEU A 143 1.31 -1.67 5.37
C LEU A 143 0.54 -2.67 4.52
N VAL A 144 -0.10 -3.62 5.19
CA VAL A 144 -0.97 -4.61 4.57
C VAL A 144 -2.41 -4.23 4.85
N VAL A 145 -3.24 -4.13 3.81
CA VAL A 145 -4.68 -3.87 3.93
C VAL A 145 -5.44 -4.88 3.10
N GLU A 146 -6.52 -5.40 3.68
CA GLU A 146 -7.48 -6.27 3.00
C GLU A 146 -8.67 -5.46 2.49
N GLU A 147 -8.94 -5.58 1.19
CA GLU A 147 -10.20 -5.19 0.59
C GLU A 147 -11.21 -6.34 0.73
N SER A 148 -12.48 -5.96 0.82
CA SER A 148 -13.60 -6.91 0.76
C SER A 148 -13.75 -7.44 -0.67
N GLU A 149 -14.60 -8.45 -0.87
CA GLU A 149 -14.87 -9.18 -2.14
C GLU A 149 -14.59 -8.45 -3.49
N PRO A 150 -13.72 -8.98 -4.37
CA PRO A 150 -12.90 -10.17 -4.18
C PRO A 150 -11.83 -9.94 -3.11
N HIS A 151 -11.51 -10.95 -2.31
CA HIS A 151 -10.45 -10.87 -1.30
C HIS A 151 -9.13 -10.48 -1.95
N LEU A 152 -8.74 -9.23 -1.72
CA LEU A 152 -7.55 -8.60 -2.29
C LEU A 152 -6.74 -8.04 -1.13
N TRP A 153 -5.45 -8.37 -1.12
CA TRP A 153 -4.49 -7.73 -0.25
C TRP A 153 -3.71 -6.69 -1.02
N ARG A 154 -3.61 -5.51 -0.43
CA ARG A 154 -2.71 -4.46 -0.88
C ARG A 154 -1.56 -4.35 0.10
N LEU A 155 -0.37 -4.32 -0.47
CA LEU A 155 0.87 -4.17 0.28
C LEU A 155 1.52 -2.85 -0.13
N CYS A 156 1.53 -1.87 0.77
CA CYS A 156 2.37 -0.68 0.64
C CYS A 156 3.73 -0.96 1.29
N LEU A 157 4.80 -0.67 0.57
CA LEU A 157 6.17 -0.79 1.02
C LEU A 157 6.76 0.61 1.02
N GLU A 158 7.19 1.10 2.18
CA GLU A 158 7.77 2.44 2.28
C GLU A 158 9.23 2.35 2.76
N ALA A 159 10.04 3.23 2.20
CA ALA A 159 11.44 3.38 2.56
C ALA A 159 11.86 4.85 2.56
N LEU A 160 12.83 5.14 3.41
CA LEU A 160 13.55 6.40 3.37
C LEU A 160 14.62 6.33 2.28
N THR A 161 14.57 7.28 1.36
CA THR A 161 15.56 7.50 0.29
C THR A 161 16.19 8.88 0.47
N SER A 162 17.24 9.16 -0.30
CA SER A 162 17.88 10.49 -0.32
C SER A 162 16.94 11.60 -0.81
N GLU A 163 15.86 11.25 -1.50
CA GLU A 163 14.86 12.18 -2.04
C GLU A 163 13.60 12.28 -1.15
N GLY A 164 13.55 11.56 -0.02
CA GLY A 164 12.40 11.52 0.88
C GLY A 164 11.86 10.11 1.08
N ARG A 165 10.55 9.97 1.34
CA ARG A 165 9.91 8.66 1.54
C ARG A 165 9.42 8.12 0.18
N ALA A 166 10.03 7.05 -0.30
CA ALA A 166 9.56 6.33 -1.48
C ALA A 166 8.60 5.22 -1.05
N ALA A 167 7.55 5.00 -1.84
CA ALA A 167 6.63 3.92 -1.56
C ALA A 167 6.10 3.24 -2.82
N HIS A 168 5.91 1.92 -2.70
CA HIS A 168 5.42 1.02 -3.75
C HIS A 168 4.19 0.28 -3.24
N VAL A 169 3.17 0.22 -4.08
CA VAL A 169 1.95 -0.53 -3.75
C VAL A 169 1.85 -1.74 -4.67
N LEU A 170 1.76 -2.91 -4.07
CA LEU A 170 1.51 -4.17 -4.74
C LEU A 170 0.12 -4.68 -4.39
N THR A 171 -0.45 -5.52 -5.23
CA THR A 171 -1.78 -6.10 -5.00
C THR A 171 -1.72 -7.59 -5.27
N MET A 172 -2.30 -8.36 -4.35
CA MET A 172 -2.41 -9.81 -4.43
C MET A 172 -3.87 -10.23 -4.24
N HIS A 173 -4.44 -10.88 -5.25
CA HIS A 173 -5.69 -11.62 -5.13
C HIS A 173 -5.47 -12.90 -4.33
N LEU A 174 -6.31 -13.11 -3.31
CA LEU A 174 -6.26 -14.25 -2.39
C LEU A 174 -7.60 -15.00 -2.43
N PRO A 175 -7.86 -15.77 -3.49
CA PRO A 175 -9.12 -16.50 -3.60
C PRO A 175 -9.22 -17.56 -2.48
N PRO A 176 -10.41 -17.76 -1.89
CA PRO A 176 -10.59 -18.73 -0.80
C PRO A 176 -10.11 -20.12 -1.17
N GLY A 177 -9.47 -20.80 -0.21
CA GLY A 177 -8.96 -22.16 -0.36
C GLY A 177 -7.76 -22.31 -1.30
N MET A 178 -7.24 -21.28 -1.97
CA MET A 178 -6.03 -21.41 -2.78
C MET A 178 -4.79 -21.65 -1.89
N SER A 179 -3.82 -22.45 -2.33
CA SER A 179 -2.55 -22.54 -1.62
C SER A 179 -1.76 -21.25 -1.76
N LEU A 180 -1.07 -20.82 -0.70
CA LEU A 180 -0.29 -19.58 -0.75
C LEU A 180 0.84 -19.65 -1.80
N GLU A 181 1.44 -20.82 -1.99
CA GLU A 181 2.43 -21.06 -3.06
C GLU A 181 1.86 -20.76 -4.45
N THR A 182 0.63 -21.20 -4.73
CA THR A 182 -0.06 -20.91 -6.00
C THR A 182 -0.38 -19.43 -6.13
N ALA A 183 -0.85 -18.79 -5.07
CA ALA A 183 -1.17 -17.36 -5.08
C ALA A 183 0.09 -16.52 -5.39
N VAL A 184 1.21 -16.80 -4.73
CA VAL A 184 2.50 -16.13 -4.97
C VAL A 184 2.97 -16.33 -6.42
N ALA A 185 2.89 -17.56 -6.94
CA ALA A 185 3.28 -17.86 -8.32
C ALA A 185 2.41 -17.14 -9.37
N GLN A 186 1.12 -16.93 -9.12
CA GLN A 186 0.22 -16.23 -10.05
C GLN A 186 0.49 -14.72 -10.16
N HIS A 187 1.00 -14.08 -9.10
CA HIS A 187 1.27 -12.64 -9.09
C HIS A 187 2.58 -12.23 -9.76
N GLU A 188 3.53 -13.16 -9.89
CA GLU A 188 4.76 -12.97 -10.66
C GLU A 188 4.46 -12.50 -12.10
N ALA A 189 3.36 -12.97 -12.69
CA ALA A 189 2.99 -12.65 -14.07
C ALA A 189 2.47 -11.22 -14.30
N LYS A 190 2.08 -10.48 -13.26
CA LYS A 190 1.31 -9.22 -13.41
C LYS A 190 1.97 -7.97 -12.83
N ALA A 191 2.91 -8.09 -11.88
CA ALA A 191 3.33 -6.97 -11.03
C ALA A 191 4.38 -6.02 -11.66
N ALA A 192 5.30 -6.52 -12.51
CA ALA A 192 6.16 -5.73 -13.41
C ALA A 192 7.06 -6.71 -14.19
N PRO A 193 7.29 -6.53 -15.50
CA PRO A 193 8.30 -7.31 -16.21
C PRO A 193 9.68 -7.10 -15.57
N ASN A 194 10.40 -8.18 -15.27
CA ASN A 194 11.80 -8.22 -14.83
C ASN A 194 12.09 -8.06 -13.32
N PHE A 195 11.11 -8.20 -12.43
CA PHE A 195 11.37 -8.27 -10.97
C PHE A 195 10.70 -9.50 -10.35
N ASP A 196 11.48 -10.28 -9.60
CA ASP A 196 10.96 -11.43 -8.84
C ASP A 196 10.38 -10.93 -7.51
N TRP A 197 9.05 -10.79 -7.46
CA TRP A 197 8.32 -10.36 -6.27
C TRP A 197 8.06 -11.49 -5.27
N ARG A 198 8.41 -12.75 -5.60
CA ARG A 198 8.10 -13.90 -4.73
C ARG A 198 8.77 -13.81 -3.36
N PRO A 199 10.06 -13.45 -3.22
CA PRO A 199 10.69 -13.33 -1.91
C PRO A 199 9.97 -12.32 -1.01
N LEU A 200 9.51 -11.22 -1.60
CA LEU A 200 8.77 -10.19 -0.87
C LEU A 200 7.40 -10.70 -0.40
N TRP A 201 6.63 -11.30 -1.31
CA TRP A 201 5.32 -11.84 -0.94
C TRP A 201 5.45 -12.96 0.09
N THR A 202 6.40 -13.87 -0.09
CA THR A 202 6.69 -14.92 0.90
C THR A 202 7.03 -14.33 2.26
N TRP A 203 7.86 -13.30 2.30
CA TRP A 203 8.20 -12.62 3.54
C TRP A 203 6.98 -11.96 4.19
N ALA A 204 6.17 -11.22 3.42
CA ALA A 204 5.01 -10.50 3.94
C ALA A 204 3.92 -11.45 4.45
N LEU A 205 3.61 -12.50 3.69
CA LEU A 205 2.68 -13.54 4.09
C LEU A 205 3.18 -14.28 5.33
N GLY A 206 4.48 -14.61 5.37
CA GLY A 206 5.11 -15.25 6.52
C GLY A 206 5.07 -14.38 7.78
N ALA A 207 5.25 -13.06 7.64
CA ALA A 207 5.14 -12.13 8.76
C ALA A 207 3.73 -12.14 9.35
N VAL A 208 2.70 -12.11 8.50
CA VAL A 208 1.31 -12.20 8.97
C VAL A 208 1.08 -13.56 9.63
N LEU A 209 1.45 -14.68 9.01
CA LEU A 209 1.27 -16.01 9.61
C LEU A 209 1.98 -16.17 10.96
N SER A 210 3.14 -15.53 11.13
CA SER A 210 3.92 -15.62 12.38
C SER A 210 3.35 -14.74 13.49
N LEU A 211 2.79 -13.58 13.13
CA LEU A 211 2.28 -12.60 14.10
C LEU A 211 0.80 -12.86 14.44
N THR A 212 0.05 -13.44 13.52
CA THR A 212 -1.37 -13.78 13.64
C THR A 212 -1.58 -15.21 13.14
N PRO A 213 -1.10 -16.22 13.90
CA PRO A 213 -1.19 -17.61 13.47
C PRO A 213 -2.65 -18.07 13.37
N PRO A 214 -2.98 -18.94 12.40
CA PRO A 214 -4.31 -19.51 12.29
C PRO A 214 -4.62 -20.36 13.53
N ALA A 215 -5.89 -20.36 13.96
CA ALA A 215 -6.32 -21.10 15.15
C ALA A 215 -6.03 -22.62 15.09
N SER A 216 -5.89 -23.18 13.88
CA SER A 216 -5.49 -24.57 13.66
C SER A 216 -4.03 -24.87 14.03
N ARG A 217 -3.20 -23.84 14.27
CA ARG A 217 -1.77 -23.93 14.55
C ARG A 217 -1.30 -23.00 15.69
N ALA A 218 -2.23 -22.43 16.46
CA ALA A 218 -1.95 -21.57 17.62
C ALA A 218 -1.63 -22.38 18.88
#